data_AF-A0A928DW41-F1
#
_entry.id   AF-A0A928DW41-F1
#
_cell.length_a   1.000
_cell.length_b   1.000
_cell.length_c   1.000
_cell.angle_alpha   90.00
_cell.angle_beta   90.00
_cell.angle_gamma   90.00
#
_symmetry.space_group_name_H-M   'P 1'
#
loop_
_entity.id
_entity.type
_entity.pdbx_description
1 polymer ?
#
loop_
_entity_poly.entity_id
_entity_poly.type
_entity_poly.pdbx_seq_one_letter_code
_entity_poly.pdbx_strand_id
1 'polypeptide(L)'
;KLRTDLVIVSTGVRPNSWLAQEAGLECGPRGHVIVDTYLRTSDPNIFAAGDVVEVIEPIFGGKTAIPLAGPANRQGRIAADNMAGRESVYRGSFGTNVVKVGRMTAASVGLTEKKLRAMGKTFRKLYLHPVSNASYYPGGTRMTLKLLFGDEGTIYGAQIVGYKGVDKRIDSIAQAMRNGLKAPELGELELAYAPPYSSAKDPVNFAGFVAENILTGLSDPVYPDTIPEGAFILDVREPAENELGAIPGAVNIRLGELRDRLGELDRSRLIVTCCQVGLRGYLAERILKQNGFRAMNLSGGWLTWKMFHPDRREEIASPCAGACPISVSAPVSEADPALSISNSSGAVPVIAETLDVRTLPCPGPVVKLKAKMDALPPGTGIHLLAASTFENDLRNWAKSGNHELRNLVQKESWLEADVLKRKNAALPVSTSETALQKADAEHSVAMVLFSNDFDKAMAALILANGLAASGAKVGIFFTFWGLAVLRKNPGPALKKNLISRMFGMMLPKGAEKLALSKMNMLGMGSAMMKAVMKQKGVLSLPELIQSAREAGVRFIACDMAMDVMGITREELIEVDEVAGVATFAELAARSTNTLFI
;
A
#
# COMPACT_ATOMS: atom_id res chain seq x y z
N LYS A 1 -37.79 -4.60 -12.08
CA LYS A 1 -37.86 -4.03 -10.71
C LYS A 1 -36.73 -4.65 -9.89
N LEU A 2 -35.91 -3.85 -9.22
CA LEU A 2 -34.93 -4.34 -8.25
C LEU A 2 -35.67 -4.74 -6.97
N ARG A 3 -35.44 -5.97 -6.45
CA ARG A 3 -35.93 -6.37 -5.12
C ARG A 3 -34.95 -5.82 -4.07
N THR A 4 -35.45 -5.10 -3.07
CA THR A 4 -34.64 -4.49 -2.01
C THR A 4 -35.49 -4.21 -0.78
N ASP A 5 -34.86 -4.18 0.39
CA ASP A 5 -35.51 -3.95 1.70
C ASP A 5 -35.43 -2.48 2.14
N LEU A 6 -34.48 -1.69 1.59
CA LEU A 6 -34.27 -0.28 1.93
C LEU A 6 -33.81 0.50 0.70
N VAL A 7 -34.35 1.72 0.54
CA VAL A 7 -33.91 2.67 -0.48
C VAL A 7 -33.38 3.93 0.19
N ILE A 8 -32.12 4.28 -0.10
CA ILE A 8 -31.50 5.54 0.33
C ILE A 8 -31.48 6.50 -0.87
N VAL A 9 -32.09 7.67 -0.73
CA VAL A 9 -32.14 8.71 -1.77
C VAL A 9 -31.08 9.77 -1.49
N SER A 10 -30.04 9.83 -2.32
CA SER A 10 -28.94 10.81 -2.22
C SER A 10 -28.65 11.45 -3.59
N THR A 11 -29.65 12.14 -4.15
CA THR A 11 -29.62 12.70 -5.51
C THR A 11 -29.25 14.19 -5.56
N GLY A 12 -28.82 14.76 -4.44
CA GLY A 12 -28.44 16.16 -4.29
C GLY A 12 -29.39 16.95 -3.38
N VAL A 13 -29.11 18.24 -3.20
CA VAL A 13 -29.86 19.16 -2.33
C VAL A 13 -30.33 20.39 -3.10
N ARG A 14 -31.37 21.04 -2.58
CA ARG A 14 -31.92 22.31 -3.07
C ARG A 14 -31.87 23.36 -1.95
N PRO A 15 -31.72 24.65 -2.26
CA PRO A 15 -31.68 25.70 -1.26
C PRO A 15 -33.03 25.81 -0.54
N ASN A 16 -33.00 25.99 0.77
CA ASN A 16 -34.21 26.24 1.57
C ASN A 16 -34.53 27.74 1.58
N SER A 17 -35.07 28.24 0.47
CA SER A 17 -35.21 29.68 0.19
C SER A 17 -36.64 30.18 0.09
N TRP A 18 -37.65 29.40 0.49
CA TRP A 18 -39.06 29.80 0.42
C TRP A 18 -39.32 31.12 1.16
N LEU A 19 -38.73 31.29 2.35
CA LEU A 19 -38.88 32.52 3.15
C LEU A 19 -38.31 33.74 2.43
N ALA A 20 -37.15 33.58 1.78
CA ALA A 20 -36.53 34.65 1.00
C ALA A 20 -37.39 35.02 -0.22
N GLN A 21 -37.98 34.02 -0.89
CA GLN A 21 -38.87 34.23 -2.03
C GLN A 21 -40.18 34.93 -1.63
N GLU A 22 -40.83 34.49 -0.55
CA GLU A 22 -42.05 35.12 -0.03
C GLU A 22 -41.80 36.55 0.48
N ALA A 23 -40.61 36.81 1.02
CA ALA A 23 -40.18 38.16 1.41
C ALA A 23 -39.78 39.06 0.22
N GLY A 24 -39.79 38.55 -1.02
CA GLY A 24 -39.44 39.33 -2.21
C GLY A 24 -37.93 39.56 -2.41
N LEU A 25 -37.07 38.76 -1.78
CA LEU A 25 -35.62 38.85 -1.96
C LEU A 25 -35.18 38.26 -3.30
N GLU A 26 -34.14 38.85 -3.89
CA GLU A 26 -33.60 38.38 -5.16
C GLU A 26 -33.05 36.95 -5.04
N CYS A 27 -33.58 36.05 -5.87
CA CYS A 27 -33.17 34.65 -5.94
C CYS A 27 -32.78 34.29 -7.37
N GLY A 28 -31.71 33.51 -7.52
CA GLY A 28 -31.26 33.00 -8.82
C GLY A 28 -32.22 31.96 -9.41
N PRO A 29 -32.01 31.52 -10.66
CA PRO A 29 -32.93 30.63 -11.39
C PRO A 29 -33.12 29.25 -10.76
N ARG A 30 -32.19 28.85 -9.88
CA ARG A 30 -32.25 27.60 -9.10
C ARG A 30 -32.76 27.82 -7.67
N GLY A 31 -33.32 28.98 -7.37
CA GLY A 31 -33.82 29.36 -6.05
C GLY A 31 -32.76 29.67 -5.01
N HIS A 32 -31.48 29.86 -5.38
CA HIS A 32 -30.46 30.25 -4.38
C HIS A 32 -30.57 31.76 -4.14
N VAL A 33 -30.45 32.20 -2.89
CA VAL A 33 -30.50 33.63 -2.54
C VAL A 33 -29.26 34.33 -3.09
N ILE A 34 -29.47 35.44 -3.81
CA ILE A 34 -28.38 36.25 -4.34
C ILE A 34 -27.90 37.16 -3.22
N VAL A 35 -26.58 37.16 -3.01
CA VAL A 35 -25.92 38.03 -2.04
C VAL A 35 -24.75 38.75 -2.66
N ASP A 36 -24.42 39.92 -2.11
CA ASP A 36 -23.21 40.63 -2.45
C ASP A 36 -21.96 40.00 -1.79
N THR A 37 -20.79 40.62 -1.97
CA THR A 37 -19.54 40.13 -1.38
C THR A 37 -19.48 40.26 0.15
N TYR A 38 -20.40 41.02 0.75
CA TYR A 38 -20.57 41.19 2.19
C TYR A 38 -21.68 40.29 2.75
N LEU A 39 -22.25 39.40 1.92
CA LEU A 39 -23.31 38.45 2.27
C LEU A 39 -24.66 39.12 2.58
N ARG A 40 -24.86 40.35 2.12
CA ARG A 40 -26.15 41.06 2.17
C ARG A 40 -27.02 40.61 1.01
N THR A 41 -28.31 40.44 1.26
CA THR A 41 -29.30 40.18 0.22
C THR A 41 -29.68 41.48 -0.52
N SER A 42 -30.72 41.44 -1.35
CA SER A 42 -31.30 42.66 -1.94
C SER A 42 -31.89 43.63 -0.90
N ASP A 43 -32.19 43.16 0.32
CA ASP A 43 -32.48 44.01 1.47
C ASP A 43 -31.20 44.20 2.31
N PRO A 44 -30.76 45.45 2.58
CA PRO A 44 -29.51 45.71 3.30
C PRO A 44 -29.52 45.27 4.77
N ASN A 45 -30.69 45.01 5.36
CA ASN A 45 -30.84 44.54 6.74
C ASN A 45 -30.90 43.01 6.84
N ILE A 46 -30.99 42.30 5.72
CA ILE A 46 -31.09 40.84 5.68
C ILE A 46 -29.82 40.27 5.06
N PHE A 47 -29.20 39.35 5.79
CA PHE A 47 -28.03 38.60 5.35
C PHE A 47 -28.40 37.14 5.10
N ALA A 48 -27.71 36.51 4.16
CA ALA A 48 -27.84 35.08 3.91
C ALA A 48 -26.46 34.42 3.75
N ALA A 49 -26.33 33.18 4.22
CA ALA A 49 -25.08 32.44 4.23
C ALA A 49 -25.35 30.93 4.14
N GLY A 50 -24.32 30.16 3.77
CA GLY A 50 -24.38 28.71 3.68
C GLY A 50 -25.02 28.21 2.40
N ASP A 51 -25.59 27.01 2.45
CA ASP A 51 -26.07 26.27 1.28
C ASP A 51 -27.22 26.95 0.53
N VAL A 52 -27.86 27.95 1.14
CA VAL A 52 -28.97 28.70 0.55
C VAL A 52 -28.53 29.76 -0.45
N VAL A 53 -27.26 30.22 -0.40
CA VAL A 53 -26.78 31.32 -1.24
C VAL A 53 -26.07 30.87 -2.51
N GLU A 54 -26.08 31.74 -3.51
CA GLU A 54 -25.19 31.63 -4.66
C GLU A 54 -23.80 32.21 -4.32
N VAL A 55 -22.75 31.56 -4.79
CA VAL A 55 -21.36 31.98 -4.58
C VAL A 55 -20.64 32.16 -5.90
N ILE A 56 -19.62 33.02 -5.90
CA ILE A 56 -18.72 33.20 -7.05
C ILE A 56 -17.65 32.11 -7.02
N GLU A 57 -17.44 31.45 -8.16
CA GLU A 57 -16.22 30.65 -8.38
C GLU A 57 -15.08 31.59 -8.83
N PRO A 58 -13.93 31.63 -8.14
CA PRO A 58 -12.94 32.68 -8.39
C PRO A 58 -12.13 32.58 -9.69
N ILE A 59 -12.22 31.49 -10.46
CA ILE A 59 -11.32 31.24 -11.59
C ILE A 59 -11.78 32.03 -12.82
N PHE A 60 -13.08 31.96 -13.16
CA PHE A 60 -13.68 32.71 -14.26
C PHE A 60 -14.82 33.63 -13.81
N GLY A 61 -15.08 33.75 -12.50
CA GLY A 61 -16.09 34.63 -11.93
C GLY A 61 -17.52 34.12 -12.10
N GLY A 62 -17.71 32.85 -12.47
CA GLY A 62 -19.03 32.26 -12.65
C GLY A 62 -19.82 32.18 -11.34
N LYS A 63 -21.14 32.33 -11.42
CA LYS A 63 -22.00 32.06 -10.26
C LYS A 63 -22.29 30.55 -10.14
N THR A 64 -22.25 30.03 -8.92
CA THR A 64 -22.44 28.60 -8.63
C THR A 64 -22.99 28.38 -7.23
N ALA A 65 -23.44 27.17 -6.92
CA ALA A 65 -23.75 26.75 -5.56
C ALA A 65 -22.77 25.67 -5.10
N ILE A 66 -22.27 25.79 -3.86
CA ILE A 66 -21.31 24.88 -3.27
C ILE A 66 -21.78 24.58 -1.83
N PRO A 67 -22.63 23.56 -1.63
CA PRO A 67 -23.18 23.23 -0.32
C PRO A 67 -22.13 22.47 0.50
N LEU A 68 -21.24 23.21 1.16
CA LEU A 68 -20.14 22.68 1.97
C LEU A 68 -20.01 23.45 3.27
N ALA A 69 -19.73 22.72 4.35
CA ALA A 69 -19.65 23.28 5.71
C ALA A 69 -18.56 24.35 5.89
N GLY A 70 -17.39 24.18 5.26
CA GLY A 70 -16.27 25.13 5.36
C GLY A 70 -16.63 26.53 4.84
N PRO A 71 -17.13 26.66 3.60
CA PRO A 71 -17.78 27.88 3.10
C PRO A 71 -18.85 28.43 4.05
N ALA A 72 -19.81 27.62 4.49
CA ALA A 72 -20.92 28.07 5.34
C ALA A 72 -20.46 28.69 6.67
N ASN A 73 -19.51 28.05 7.37
CA ASN A 73 -18.95 28.57 8.62
C ASN A 73 -18.22 29.91 8.43
N ARG A 74 -17.40 30.03 7.36
CA ARG A 74 -16.71 31.29 7.04
C ARG A 74 -17.69 32.39 6.66
N GLN A 75 -18.73 32.05 5.91
CA GLN A 75 -19.79 32.99 5.54
C GLN A 75 -20.54 33.48 6.77
N GLY A 76 -20.92 32.60 7.71
CA GLY A 76 -21.57 33.00 8.96
C GLY A 76 -20.72 33.99 9.76
N ARG A 77 -19.40 33.72 9.89
CA ARG A 77 -18.46 34.66 10.53
C ARG A 77 -18.41 36.02 9.82
N ILE A 78 -18.36 36.03 8.48
CA ILE A 78 -18.32 37.26 7.68
C ILE A 78 -19.64 38.04 7.80
N ALA A 79 -20.78 37.36 7.76
CA ALA A 79 -22.09 37.98 7.95
C ALA A 79 -22.19 38.62 9.34
N ALA A 80 -21.72 37.94 10.39
CA ALA A 80 -21.68 38.50 11.75
C ALA A 80 -20.76 39.73 11.86
N ASP A 81 -19.56 39.68 11.25
CA ASP A 81 -18.66 40.84 11.15
C ASP A 81 -19.41 42.04 10.52
N ASN A 82 -20.15 41.80 9.44
CA ASN A 82 -20.82 42.85 8.68
C ASN A 82 -22.09 43.38 9.38
N MET A 83 -22.83 42.53 10.09
CA MET A 83 -23.90 42.96 11.00
C MET A 83 -23.37 43.87 12.11
N ALA A 84 -22.13 43.65 12.57
CA ALA A 84 -21.47 44.47 13.57
C ALA A 84 -20.81 45.74 13.00
N GLY A 85 -21.05 46.08 11.73
CA GLY A 85 -20.53 47.29 11.08
C GLY A 85 -19.08 47.17 10.57
N ARG A 86 -18.54 45.95 10.45
CA ARG A 86 -17.25 45.73 9.78
C ARG A 86 -17.45 45.54 8.28
N GLU A 87 -16.36 45.61 7.51
CA GLU A 87 -16.35 45.43 6.05
C GLU A 87 -15.63 44.13 5.64
N SER A 88 -16.13 43.00 6.13
CA SER A 88 -15.58 41.67 5.87
C SER A 88 -16.10 41.12 4.53
N VAL A 89 -15.19 40.58 3.71
CA VAL A 89 -15.49 40.24 2.30
C VAL A 89 -15.34 38.73 2.05
N TYR A 90 -16.37 38.14 1.45
CA TYR A 90 -16.34 36.76 0.95
C TYR A 90 -15.80 36.69 -0.49
N ARG A 91 -14.56 36.23 -0.64
CA ARG A 91 -13.89 36.15 -1.96
C ARG A 91 -14.21 34.86 -2.74
N GLY A 92 -15.45 34.39 -2.69
CA GLY A 92 -15.89 33.18 -3.41
C GLY A 92 -15.33 31.86 -2.87
N SER A 93 -15.64 30.77 -3.60
CA SER A 93 -15.26 29.40 -3.24
C SER A 93 -14.75 28.58 -4.42
N PHE A 94 -13.62 27.89 -4.21
CA PHE A 94 -13.07 26.92 -5.16
C PHE A 94 -13.70 25.53 -5.05
N GLY A 95 -14.56 25.30 -4.05
CA GLY A 95 -15.25 24.01 -3.89
C GLY A 95 -14.34 22.86 -3.47
N THR A 96 -13.27 23.12 -2.71
CA THR A 96 -12.41 22.08 -2.12
C THR A 96 -13.25 21.11 -1.31
N ASN A 97 -13.18 19.83 -1.66
CA ASN A 97 -13.94 18.76 -1.01
C ASN A 97 -13.09 17.48 -0.90
N VAL A 98 -13.45 16.64 0.06
CA VAL A 98 -12.84 15.35 0.30
C VAL A 98 -13.91 14.35 0.77
N VAL A 99 -13.81 13.11 0.32
CA VAL A 99 -14.70 12.02 0.69
C VAL A 99 -13.93 10.73 0.90
N LYS A 100 -14.35 9.94 1.88
CA LYS A 100 -13.86 8.59 2.14
C LYS A 100 -14.70 7.58 1.36
N VAL A 101 -14.07 6.82 0.47
CA VAL A 101 -14.69 5.76 -0.34
C VAL A 101 -14.09 4.43 0.09
N GLY A 102 -14.78 3.72 0.99
CA GLY A 102 -14.24 2.51 1.62
C GLY A 102 -12.96 2.83 2.39
N ARG A 103 -11.81 2.33 1.88
CA ARG A 103 -10.46 2.58 2.40
C ARG A 103 -9.72 3.71 1.69
N MET A 104 -10.27 4.23 0.60
CA MET A 104 -9.66 5.28 -0.21
C MET A 104 -10.17 6.65 0.20
N THR A 105 -9.37 7.66 -0.09
CA THR A 105 -9.75 9.06 -0.03
C THR A 105 -9.78 9.58 -1.46
N ALA A 106 -10.85 10.29 -1.81
CA ALA A 106 -10.97 11.05 -3.04
C ALA A 106 -11.18 12.51 -2.69
N ALA A 107 -10.44 13.42 -3.32
CA ALA A 107 -10.54 14.85 -3.09
C ALA A 107 -10.48 15.62 -4.39
N SER A 108 -11.10 16.79 -4.41
CA SER A 108 -11.06 17.70 -5.56
C SER A 108 -11.13 19.16 -5.14
N VAL A 109 -10.58 20.02 -5.99
CA VAL A 109 -10.69 21.48 -5.89
C VAL A 109 -10.83 22.08 -7.29
N GLY A 110 -11.60 23.16 -7.42
CA GLY A 110 -11.78 23.87 -8.67
C GLY A 110 -12.74 23.20 -9.65
N LEU A 111 -12.48 23.42 -10.94
CA LEU A 111 -13.32 22.99 -12.04
C LEU A 111 -12.88 21.61 -12.56
N THR A 112 -13.85 20.84 -13.04
CA THR A 112 -13.61 19.54 -13.68
C THR A 112 -13.49 19.70 -15.20
N GLU A 113 -12.86 18.74 -15.86
CA GLU A 113 -12.78 18.68 -17.32
C GLU A 113 -14.18 18.76 -17.98
N LYS A 114 -15.19 18.09 -17.41
CA LYS A 114 -16.58 18.18 -17.90
C LYS A 114 -17.12 19.61 -17.84
N LYS A 115 -16.88 20.32 -16.74
CA LYS A 115 -17.35 21.70 -16.56
C LYS A 115 -16.60 22.67 -17.47
N LEU A 116 -15.28 22.53 -17.60
CA LEU A 116 -14.46 23.34 -18.51
C LEU A 116 -14.93 23.19 -19.98
N ARG A 117 -15.16 21.95 -20.42
CA ARG A 117 -15.70 21.68 -21.77
C ARG A 117 -17.08 22.29 -21.98
N ALA A 118 -17.99 22.15 -21.00
CA ALA A 118 -19.33 22.76 -21.06
C ALA A 118 -19.28 24.29 -21.12
N MET A 119 -18.25 24.91 -20.54
CA MET A 119 -18.02 26.36 -20.58
C MET A 119 -17.25 26.82 -21.83
N GLY A 120 -16.87 25.92 -22.74
CA GLY A 120 -16.06 26.25 -23.91
C GLY A 120 -14.66 26.75 -23.58
N LYS A 121 -14.11 26.40 -22.40
CA LYS A 121 -12.76 26.82 -21.98
C LYS A 121 -11.72 25.83 -22.48
N THR A 122 -10.65 26.36 -23.07
CA THR A 122 -9.44 25.58 -23.36
C THR A 122 -8.70 25.26 -22.06
N PHE A 123 -8.07 24.10 -21.99
CA PHE A 123 -7.29 23.68 -20.83
C PHE A 123 -6.30 22.60 -21.22
N ARG A 124 -5.24 22.48 -20.44
CA ARG A 124 -4.29 21.37 -20.42
C ARG A 124 -4.58 20.48 -19.23
N LYS A 125 -4.21 19.20 -19.35
CA LYS A 125 -4.32 18.23 -18.25
C LYS A 125 -3.04 17.41 -18.11
N LEU A 126 -2.77 16.94 -16.90
CA LEU A 126 -1.72 15.96 -16.65
C LEU A 126 -2.20 14.93 -15.63
N TYR A 127 -1.63 13.73 -15.71
CA TYR A 127 -1.83 12.63 -14.77
C TYR A 127 -0.51 12.22 -14.13
N LEU A 128 -0.51 12.05 -12.82
CA LEU A 128 0.62 11.57 -12.04
C LEU A 128 0.21 10.42 -11.13
N HIS A 129 1.16 9.51 -10.88
CA HIS A 129 0.98 8.43 -9.91
C HIS A 129 2.05 8.41 -8.81
N PRO A 130 2.18 9.48 -8.03
CA PRO A 130 3.27 9.60 -7.07
C PRO A 130 2.97 8.79 -5.80
N VAL A 131 4.01 8.53 -5.01
CA VAL A 131 3.88 7.88 -3.70
C VAL A 131 3.65 8.92 -2.60
N SER A 132 2.91 8.55 -1.55
CA SER A 132 2.51 9.45 -0.47
C SER A 132 3.68 9.99 0.35
N ASN A 133 4.76 9.22 0.46
CA ASN A 133 5.98 9.53 1.19
C ASN A 133 7.17 8.78 0.58
N ALA A 134 8.39 9.02 1.08
CA ALA A 134 9.62 8.43 0.55
C ALA A 134 9.49 6.91 0.41
N SER A 135 9.84 6.38 -0.77
CA SER A 135 9.58 4.98 -1.13
C SER A 135 10.38 3.97 -0.30
N TYR A 136 11.52 4.39 0.25
CA TYR A 136 12.31 3.58 1.17
C TYR A 136 11.76 3.56 2.60
N TYR A 137 10.77 4.40 2.92
CA TYR A 137 10.11 4.44 4.22
C TYR A 137 8.75 3.71 4.17
N PRO A 138 8.42 2.87 5.17
CA PRO A 138 7.23 2.03 5.14
C PRO A 138 5.90 2.80 5.09
N GLY A 139 4.86 2.14 4.62
CA GLY A 139 3.49 2.69 4.58
C GLY A 139 3.25 3.76 3.50
N GLY A 140 4.17 3.88 2.54
CA GLY A 140 3.95 4.64 1.31
C GLY A 140 2.86 3.99 0.46
N THR A 141 1.88 4.78 0.02
CA THR A 141 0.84 4.32 -0.92
C THR A 141 0.84 5.21 -2.15
N ARG A 142 0.52 4.62 -3.31
CA ARG A 142 0.38 5.37 -4.55
C ARG A 142 -0.92 6.18 -4.52
N MET A 143 -0.83 7.41 -5.00
CA MET A 143 -1.98 8.26 -5.32
C MET A 143 -2.09 8.41 -6.83
N THR A 144 -3.26 8.77 -7.31
CA THR A 144 -3.49 9.24 -8.68
C THR A 144 -3.92 10.69 -8.59
N LEU A 145 -3.14 11.58 -9.21
CA LEU A 145 -3.37 13.01 -9.23
C LEU A 145 -3.62 13.44 -10.67
N LYS A 146 -4.69 14.21 -10.87
CA LYS A 146 -4.99 14.92 -12.10
C LYS A 146 -4.97 16.42 -11.82
N LEU A 147 -4.24 17.18 -12.64
CA LEU A 147 -4.21 18.65 -12.58
C LEU A 147 -4.74 19.21 -13.91
N LEU A 148 -5.54 20.27 -13.82
CA LEU A 148 -6.13 21.02 -14.93
C LEU A 148 -5.64 22.46 -14.86
N PHE A 149 -5.12 23.00 -15.96
CA PHE A 149 -4.57 24.36 -16.01
C PHE A 149 -4.68 24.98 -17.40
N GLY A 150 -4.59 26.31 -17.49
CA GLY A 150 -4.63 27.07 -18.73
C GLY A 150 -3.29 27.15 -19.46
N ASP A 151 -3.30 27.69 -20.68
CA ASP A 151 -2.08 27.97 -21.46
C ASP A 151 -1.20 29.04 -20.81
N GLU A 152 -1.82 29.94 -20.04
CA GLU A 152 -1.17 30.94 -19.20
C GLU A 152 -0.70 30.38 -17.83
N GLY A 153 -0.88 29.08 -17.62
CA GLY A 153 -0.49 28.37 -16.40
C GLY A 153 -1.47 28.49 -15.24
N THR A 154 -2.58 29.23 -15.36
CA THR A 154 -3.56 29.33 -14.25
C THR A 154 -4.10 27.95 -13.90
N ILE A 155 -4.10 27.60 -12.61
CA ILE A 155 -4.65 26.32 -12.16
C ILE A 155 -6.18 26.41 -12.17
N TYR A 156 -6.84 25.53 -12.92
CA TYR A 156 -8.30 25.47 -13.00
C TYR A 156 -8.89 24.45 -12.04
N GLY A 157 -8.16 23.39 -11.70
CA GLY A 157 -8.60 22.42 -10.71
C GLY A 157 -7.68 21.22 -10.58
N ALA A 158 -7.89 20.46 -9.51
CA ALA A 158 -7.16 19.23 -9.24
C ALA A 158 -8.08 18.16 -8.66
N GLN A 159 -7.74 16.90 -8.93
CA GLN A 159 -8.45 15.72 -8.43
C GLN A 159 -7.41 14.70 -7.99
N ILE A 160 -7.57 14.17 -6.77
CA ILE A 160 -6.61 13.22 -6.20
C ILE A 160 -7.36 12.07 -5.57
N VAL A 161 -6.92 10.85 -5.87
CA VAL A 161 -7.47 9.62 -5.28
C VAL A 161 -6.32 8.75 -4.78
N GLY A 162 -6.43 8.19 -3.59
CA GLY A 162 -5.41 7.33 -3.01
C GLY A 162 -5.75 6.87 -1.59
N TYR A 163 -4.81 6.17 -0.95
CA TYR A 163 -5.04 5.62 0.40
C TYR A 163 -4.44 6.47 1.52
N LYS A 164 -3.43 7.32 1.22
CA LYS A 164 -2.72 8.13 2.21
C LYS A 164 -2.26 9.45 1.61
N GLY A 165 -2.46 10.55 2.34
CA GLY A 165 -1.91 11.88 2.03
C GLY A 165 -2.59 12.63 0.89
N VAL A 166 -3.82 12.25 0.53
CA VAL A 166 -4.65 12.87 -0.53
C VAL A 166 -5.09 14.27 -0.13
N ASP A 167 -5.64 14.38 1.07
CA ASP A 167 -6.03 15.61 1.77
C ASP A 167 -4.89 16.64 1.81
N LYS A 168 -3.69 16.24 2.24
CA LYS A 168 -2.54 17.15 2.30
C LYS A 168 -2.24 17.80 0.95
N ARG A 169 -2.31 17.02 -0.14
CA ARG A 169 -1.97 17.53 -1.49
C ARG A 169 -3.09 18.39 -2.05
N ILE A 170 -4.35 18.03 -1.82
CA ILE A 170 -5.47 18.87 -2.28
C ILE A 170 -5.47 20.22 -1.57
N ASP A 171 -5.12 20.26 -0.28
CA ASP A 171 -5.03 21.49 0.48
C ASP A 171 -3.88 22.37 0.01
N SER A 172 -2.69 21.80 -0.22
CA SER A 172 -1.58 22.55 -0.84
C SER A 172 -1.97 23.20 -2.17
N ILE A 173 -2.66 22.46 -3.05
CA ILE A 173 -3.11 22.98 -4.35
C ILE A 173 -4.23 24.01 -4.16
N ALA A 174 -5.17 23.78 -3.25
CA ALA A 174 -6.24 24.74 -2.96
C ALA A 174 -5.69 26.07 -2.45
N GLN A 175 -4.65 26.04 -1.61
CA GLN A 175 -3.97 27.23 -1.13
C GLN A 175 -3.16 27.93 -2.24
N ALA A 176 -2.51 27.17 -3.12
CA ALA A 176 -1.85 27.74 -4.30
C ALA A 176 -2.86 28.47 -5.21
N MET A 177 -4.01 27.83 -5.52
CA MET A 177 -5.09 28.44 -6.28
C MET A 177 -5.63 29.70 -5.60
N ARG A 178 -5.82 29.67 -4.28
CA ARG A 178 -6.31 30.81 -3.50
C ARG A 178 -5.38 32.02 -3.55
N ASN A 179 -4.07 31.77 -3.64
CA ASN A 179 -3.04 32.81 -3.71
C ASN A 179 -2.62 33.17 -5.15
N GLY A 180 -3.28 32.61 -6.16
CA GLY A 180 -3.05 32.98 -7.56
C GLY A 180 -1.80 32.36 -8.20
N LEU A 181 -1.19 31.35 -7.55
CA LEU A 181 -0.05 30.64 -8.13
C LEU A 181 -0.45 29.93 -9.42
N LYS A 182 0.44 29.98 -10.41
CA LYS A 182 0.40 29.23 -11.65
C LYS A 182 0.87 27.79 -11.40
N ALA A 183 0.51 26.91 -12.32
CA ALA A 183 0.83 25.50 -12.25
C ALA A 183 2.35 25.23 -12.17
N PRO A 184 3.24 25.89 -12.95
CA PRO A 184 4.69 25.73 -12.80
C PRO A 184 5.22 26.08 -11.41
N GLU A 185 4.68 27.14 -10.78
CA GLU A 185 5.09 27.62 -9.45
C GLU A 185 4.81 26.60 -8.33
N LEU A 186 3.95 25.58 -8.59
CA LEU A 186 3.82 24.43 -7.68
C LEU A 186 5.15 23.68 -7.50
N GLY A 187 6.03 23.73 -8.50
CA GLY A 187 7.37 23.15 -8.47
C GLY A 187 8.29 23.78 -7.43
N GLU A 188 8.05 25.05 -7.10
CA GLU A 188 8.88 25.88 -6.21
C GLU A 188 8.42 25.83 -4.75
N LEU A 189 7.25 25.23 -4.48
CA LEU A 189 6.71 25.15 -3.13
C LEU A 189 7.66 24.37 -2.18
N GLU A 190 8.12 25.04 -1.14
CA GLU A 190 8.84 24.42 -0.03
C GLU A 190 7.86 23.74 0.93
N LEU A 191 7.68 22.43 0.76
CA LEU A 191 6.75 21.62 1.56
C LEU A 191 7.48 20.79 2.60
N ALA A 192 6.84 20.60 3.76
CA ALA A 192 7.42 19.85 4.87
C ALA A 192 7.82 18.42 4.46
N TYR A 193 9.10 18.10 4.69
CA TYR A 193 9.69 16.82 4.32
C TYR A 193 10.37 16.13 5.51
N ALA A 194 9.94 14.90 5.75
CA ALA A 194 10.75 13.82 6.31
C ALA A 194 10.22 12.50 5.72
N PRO A 195 11.02 11.40 5.71
CA PRO A 195 10.66 10.15 5.06
C PRO A 195 9.27 9.56 5.37
N PRO A 196 8.70 9.70 6.58
CA PRO A 196 7.34 9.21 6.88
C PRO A 196 6.19 9.99 6.22
N TYR A 197 6.44 11.27 5.89
CA TYR A 197 5.39 12.23 5.54
C TYR A 197 5.41 12.65 4.08
N SER A 198 6.58 12.73 3.46
CA SER A 198 6.74 13.15 2.08
C SER A 198 8.00 12.57 1.44
N SER A 199 8.30 13.00 0.21
CA SER A 199 9.57 12.79 -0.49
C SER A 199 10.27 14.14 -0.67
N ALA A 200 11.56 14.13 -0.99
CA ALA A 200 12.33 15.36 -1.22
C ALA A 200 11.70 16.28 -2.28
N LYS A 201 10.98 15.70 -3.24
CA LYS A 201 10.05 16.39 -4.13
C LYS A 201 8.66 15.85 -3.87
N ASP A 202 7.76 16.69 -3.36
CA ASP A 202 6.39 16.29 -3.09
C ASP A 202 5.65 16.00 -4.42
N PRO A 203 4.65 15.11 -4.42
CA PRO A 203 3.62 15.05 -5.47
C PRO A 203 3.19 16.38 -6.08
N VAL A 204 3.01 17.44 -5.28
CA VAL A 204 2.67 18.79 -5.77
C VAL A 204 3.81 19.40 -6.59
N ASN A 205 5.06 19.26 -6.15
CA ASN A 205 6.21 19.75 -6.91
C ASN A 205 6.32 19.04 -8.26
N PHE A 206 6.09 17.72 -8.29
CA PHE A 206 6.05 16.97 -9.55
C PHE A 206 4.94 17.46 -10.50
N ALA A 207 3.78 17.85 -9.97
CA ALA A 207 2.73 18.46 -10.80
C ALA A 207 3.20 19.77 -11.42
N GLY A 208 3.95 20.58 -10.68
CA GLY A 208 4.55 21.81 -11.19
C GLY A 208 5.61 21.58 -12.26
N PHE A 209 6.58 20.69 -12.02
CA PHE A 209 7.61 20.37 -13.02
C PHE A 209 6.99 19.84 -14.32
N VAL A 210 5.97 19.00 -14.24
CA VAL A 210 5.30 18.50 -15.44
C VAL A 210 4.49 19.59 -16.13
N ALA A 211 3.81 20.47 -15.40
CA ALA A 211 3.13 21.63 -16.00
C ALA A 211 4.11 22.56 -16.71
N GLU A 212 5.25 22.87 -16.09
CA GLU A 212 6.33 23.66 -16.69
C GLU A 212 6.85 23.02 -17.98
N ASN A 213 7.16 21.71 -17.95
CA ASN A 213 7.63 20.99 -19.13
C ASN A 213 6.60 21.03 -20.28
N ILE A 214 5.30 21.03 -19.97
CA ILE A 214 4.24 21.14 -20.96
C ILE A 214 4.17 22.56 -21.55
N LEU A 215 4.23 23.59 -20.70
CA LEU A 215 4.11 24.99 -21.14
C LEU A 215 5.34 25.47 -21.91
N THR A 216 6.52 24.95 -21.58
CA THR A 216 7.78 25.26 -22.27
C THR A 216 8.03 24.40 -23.52
N GLY A 217 7.13 23.46 -23.84
CA GLY A 217 7.28 22.56 -24.99
C GLY A 217 8.33 21.46 -24.83
N LEU A 218 8.88 21.27 -23.62
CA LEU A 218 9.80 20.17 -23.34
C LEU A 218 9.10 18.81 -23.38
N SER A 219 7.82 18.75 -23.03
CA SER A 219 6.99 17.54 -23.12
C SER A 219 5.64 17.83 -23.80
N ASP A 220 5.26 16.96 -24.72
CA ASP A 220 3.96 16.97 -25.40
C ASP A 220 3.16 15.76 -24.91
N PRO A 221 2.22 15.96 -23.96
CA PRO A 221 1.45 14.87 -23.41
C PRO A 221 0.37 14.42 -24.40
N VAL A 222 0.20 13.11 -24.50
CA VAL A 222 -0.99 12.48 -25.08
C VAL A 222 -1.75 11.74 -23.99
N TYR A 223 -3.05 11.56 -24.17
CA TYR A 223 -3.92 10.92 -23.18
C TYR A 223 -4.51 9.62 -23.71
N PRO A 224 -4.89 8.65 -22.85
CA PRO A 224 -5.40 7.36 -23.29
C PRO A 224 -6.57 7.43 -24.27
N ASP A 225 -7.41 8.45 -24.15
CA ASP A 225 -8.59 8.73 -24.97
C ASP A 225 -8.29 9.52 -26.26
N THR A 226 -7.03 9.90 -26.49
CA THR A 226 -6.63 10.82 -27.59
C THR A 226 -5.32 10.42 -28.27
N ILE A 227 -4.92 9.14 -28.16
CA ILE A 227 -3.75 8.63 -28.87
C ILE A 227 -4.02 8.74 -30.39
N PRO A 228 -3.17 9.43 -31.18
CA PRO A 228 -3.37 9.55 -32.62
C PRO A 228 -3.39 8.19 -33.31
N GLU A 229 -4.31 8.01 -34.25
CA GLU A 229 -4.40 6.79 -35.06
C GLU A 229 -3.11 6.58 -35.87
N GLY A 230 -2.61 5.34 -35.92
CA GLY A 230 -1.37 4.99 -36.61
C GLY A 230 -0.06 5.37 -35.89
N ALA A 231 -0.14 6.05 -34.73
CA ALA A 231 1.04 6.38 -33.93
C ALA A 231 1.82 5.11 -33.52
N PHE A 232 3.14 5.21 -33.51
CA PHE A 232 4.01 4.13 -33.05
C PHE A 232 4.12 4.17 -31.53
N ILE A 233 3.55 3.18 -30.84
CA ILE A 233 3.58 3.12 -29.38
C ILE A 233 4.86 2.42 -28.93
N LEU A 234 5.73 3.17 -28.26
CA LEU A 234 7.00 2.68 -27.72
C LEU A 234 6.87 2.48 -26.21
N ASP A 235 6.83 1.24 -25.76
CA ASP A 235 6.84 0.89 -24.34
C ASP A 235 8.28 0.80 -23.83
N VAL A 236 8.66 1.68 -22.90
CA VAL A 236 10.02 1.77 -22.36
C VAL A 236 10.19 1.12 -20.98
N ARG A 237 9.22 0.31 -20.54
CA ARG A 237 9.32 -0.52 -19.34
C ARG A 237 10.26 -1.70 -19.54
N GLU A 238 10.63 -2.34 -18.43
CA GLU A 238 11.32 -3.64 -18.48
C GLU A 238 10.38 -4.73 -19.02
N PRO A 239 10.89 -5.76 -19.73
CA PRO A 239 10.09 -6.85 -20.29
C PRO A 239 9.15 -7.50 -19.28
N ALA A 240 9.64 -7.74 -18.06
CA ALA A 240 8.83 -8.32 -16.98
C ALA A 240 7.61 -7.46 -16.59
N GLU A 241 7.69 -6.12 -16.74
CA GLU A 241 6.53 -5.25 -16.52
C GLU A 241 5.57 -5.26 -17.72
N ASN A 242 6.11 -5.40 -18.94
CA ASN A 242 5.35 -5.47 -20.19
C ASN A 242 4.54 -6.78 -20.29
N GLU A 243 5.12 -7.90 -19.84
CA GLU A 243 4.47 -9.22 -19.75
C GLU A 243 3.21 -9.21 -18.86
N LEU A 244 3.13 -8.31 -17.88
CA LEU A 244 1.94 -8.13 -17.03
C LEU A 244 0.78 -7.37 -17.72
N GLY A 245 0.99 -6.98 -18.98
CA GLY A 245 0.03 -6.26 -19.81
C GLY A 245 0.65 -5.01 -20.44
N ALA A 246 0.29 -4.75 -21.68
CA ALA A 246 0.77 -3.62 -22.47
C ALA A 246 -0.34 -3.07 -23.37
N ILE A 247 -0.12 -1.86 -23.91
CA ILE A 247 -1.05 -1.27 -24.87
C ILE A 247 -1.00 -2.13 -26.14
N PRO A 248 -2.14 -2.52 -26.73
CA PRO A 248 -2.17 -3.31 -27.96
C PRO A 248 -1.32 -2.66 -29.06
N GLY A 249 -0.46 -3.45 -29.70
CA GLY A 249 0.45 -2.98 -30.76
C GLY A 249 1.67 -2.20 -30.29
N ALA A 250 1.91 -2.07 -28.98
CA ALA A 250 3.12 -1.44 -28.46
C ALA A 250 4.38 -2.29 -28.70
N VAL A 251 5.46 -1.64 -29.10
CA VAL A 251 6.79 -2.25 -29.23
C VAL A 251 7.60 -1.93 -27.98
N ASN A 252 8.23 -2.95 -27.37
CA ASN A 252 9.01 -2.78 -26.16
C ASN A 252 10.50 -2.57 -26.47
N ILE A 253 11.02 -1.38 -26.13
CA ILE A 253 12.47 -1.09 -26.09
C ILE A 253 12.73 -0.41 -24.75
N ARG A 254 13.48 -1.08 -23.88
CA ARG A 254 13.75 -0.59 -22.53
C ARG A 254 14.41 0.77 -22.54
N LEU A 255 14.06 1.63 -21.58
CA LEU A 255 14.66 2.97 -21.47
C LEU A 255 16.19 2.93 -21.44
N GLY A 256 16.78 1.94 -20.77
CA GLY A 256 18.24 1.79 -20.67
C GLY A 256 18.94 1.49 -21.99
N GLU A 257 18.25 0.86 -22.94
CA GLU A 257 18.79 0.47 -24.26
C GLU A 257 18.39 1.45 -25.37
N LEU A 258 17.43 2.35 -25.09
CA LEU A 258 16.81 3.20 -26.09
C LEU A 258 17.82 4.02 -26.90
N ARG A 259 18.88 4.53 -26.24
CA ARG A 259 19.91 5.35 -26.92
C ARG A 259 20.70 4.56 -27.95
N ASP A 260 21.01 3.31 -27.66
CA ASP A 260 21.80 2.44 -28.55
C ASP A 260 20.93 1.87 -29.69
N ARG A 261 19.62 1.81 -29.47
CA ARG A 261 18.63 1.23 -30.40
C ARG A 261 17.81 2.26 -31.17
N LEU A 262 18.25 3.52 -31.21
CA LEU A 262 17.55 4.58 -31.96
C LEU A 262 17.42 4.28 -33.46
N GLY A 263 18.36 3.51 -34.03
CA GLY A 263 18.33 3.11 -35.44
C GLY A 263 17.17 2.20 -35.83
N GLU A 264 16.51 1.56 -34.86
CA GLU A 264 15.34 0.70 -35.09
C GLU A 264 14.04 1.51 -35.26
N LEU A 265 14.06 2.80 -34.93
CA LEU A 265 12.89 3.66 -34.91
C LEU A 265 12.77 4.44 -36.22
N ASP A 266 11.57 4.41 -36.80
CA ASP A 266 11.24 5.18 -38.00
C ASP A 266 11.03 6.66 -37.66
N ARG A 267 11.88 7.53 -38.22
CA ARG A 267 11.86 8.99 -38.02
C ARG A 267 10.66 9.68 -38.65
N SER A 268 9.99 9.05 -39.62
CA SER A 268 8.82 9.63 -40.29
C SER A 268 7.54 9.53 -39.45
N ARG A 269 7.50 8.59 -38.49
CA ARG A 269 6.33 8.31 -37.66
C ARG A 269 6.32 9.13 -36.38
N LEU A 270 5.11 9.45 -35.91
CA LEU A 270 4.91 9.97 -34.57
C LEU A 270 5.09 8.83 -33.55
N ILE A 271 6.00 9.01 -32.60
CA ILE A 271 6.28 8.05 -31.54
C ILE A 271 5.55 8.48 -30.26
N VAL A 272 4.75 7.60 -29.68
CA VAL A 272 4.13 7.78 -28.37
C VAL A 272 4.84 6.91 -27.36
N THR A 273 5.61 7.52 -26.46
CA THR A 273 6.32 6.79 -25.42
C THR A 273 5.38 6.47 -24.27
N CYS A 274 5.41 5.23 -23.80
CA CYS A 274 4.65 4.75 -22.65
C CYS A 274 5.60 4.11 -21.64
N CYS A 275 5.35 4.33 -20.35
CA CYS A 275 5.92 3.52 -19.29
C CYS A 275 4.88 3.23 -18.22
N GLN A 276 5.26 2.74 -17.04
CA GLN A 276 4.28 2.41 -15.99
C GLN A 276 3.44 3.62 -15.55
N VAL A 277 4.07 4.79 -15.35
CA VAL A 277 3.45 5.97 -14.72
C VAL A 277 3.68 7.30 -15.46
N GLY A 278 4.30 7.26 -16.65
CA GLY A 278 4.65 8.44 -17.45
C GLY A 278 6.05 9.04 -17.20
N LEU A 279 6.71 8.73 -16.07
CA LEU A 279 8.04 9.29 -15.74
C LEU A 279 9.15 8.82 -16.70
N ARG A 280 9.34 7.50 -16.83
CA ARG A 280 10.31 6.93 -17.78
C ARG A 280 9.94 7.22 -19.24
N GLY A 281 8.64 7.35 -19.52
CA GLY A 281 8.14 7.75 -20.84
C GLY A 281 8.59 9.17 -21.19
N TYR A 282 8.46 10.12 -20.25
CA TYR A 282 9.01 11.47 -20.42
C TYR A 282 10.52 11.45 -20.71
N LEU A 283 11.31 10.65 -19.99
CA LEU A 283 12.74 10.54 -20.28
C LEU A 283 13.01 10.02 -21.70
N ALA A 284 12.25 9.02 -22.16
CA ALA A 284 12.32 8.53 -23.52
C ALA A 284 11.91 9.59 -24.55
N GLU A 285 10.83 10.33 -24.30
CA GLU A 285 10.38 11.44 -25.13
C GLU A 285 11.49 12.49 -25.29
N ARG A 286 12.16 12.86 -24.20
CA ARG A 286 13.28 13.80 -24.22
C ARG A 286 14.46 13.29 -25.05
N ILE A 287 14.85 12.02 -24.85
CA ILE A 287 15.90 11.37 -25.65
C ILE A 287 15.55 11.42 -27.14
N LEU A 288 14.31 11.06 -27.49
CA LEU A 288 13.84 11.03 -28.88
C LEU A 288 13.79 12.42 -29.51
N LYS A 289 13.20 13.41 -28.84
CA LYS A 289 13.15 14.80 -29.32
C LYS A 289 14.54 15.40 -29.55
N GLN A 290 15.47 15.17 -28.63
CA GLN A 290 16.86 15.64 -28.76
C GLN A 290 17.60 14.97 -29.92
N ASN A 291 17.14 13.81 -30.38
CA ASN A 291 17.66 13.10 -31.55
C ASN A 291 16.83 13.35 -32.82
N GLY A 292 15.95 14.35 -32.84
CA GLY A 292 15.18 14.76 -34.02
C GLY A 292 13.95 13.93 -34.34
N PHE A 293 13.48 13.08 -33.42
CA PHE A 293 12.23 12.34 -33.59
C PHE A 293 11.02 13.19 -33.17
N ARG A 294 9.87 12.96 -33.83
CA ARG A 294 8.58 13.46 -33.37
C ARG A 294 8.06 12.52 -32.29
N ALA A 295 8.11 12.94 -31.03
CA ALA A 295 7.71 12.12 -29.90
C ALA A 295 6.73 12.84 -28.97
N MET A 296 5.80 12.08 -28.38
CA MET A 296 4.86 12.50 -27.34
C MET A 296 4.91 11.51 -26.18
N ASN A 297 4.55 11.94 -24.98
CA ASN A 297 4.54 11.07 -23.81
C ASN A 297 3.10 10.76 -23.35
N LEU A 298 2.79 9.49 -23.11
CA LEU A 298 1.51 9.09 -22.56
C LEU A 298 1.40 9.54 -21.10
N SER A 299 0.58 10.56 -20.84
CA SER A 299 0.38 11.13 -19.51
C SER A 299 -0.18 10.08 -18.55
N GLY A 300 0.46 9.90 -17.40
CA GLY A 300 0.13 8.85 -16.42
C GLY A 300 0.49 7.42 -16.84
N GLY A 301 0.99 7.21 -18.06
CA GLY A 301 1.47 5.92 -18.56
C GLY A 301 0.42 4.81 -18.60
N TRP A 302 0.91 3.57 -18.56
CA TRP A 302 0.12 2.35 -18.60
C TRP A 302 -0.97 2.29 -17.52
N LEU A 303 -0.70 2.77 -16.31
CA LEU A 303 -1.69 2.75 -15.24
C LEU A 303 -2.91 3.60 -15.56
N THR A 304 -2.71 4.83 -16.04
CA THR A 304 -3.83 5.68 -16.47
C THR A 304 -4.52 5.06 -17.69
N TRP A 305 -3.77 4.49 -18.64
CA TRP A 305 -4.38 3.81 -19.79
C TRP A 305 -5.32 2.68 -19.38
N LYS A 306 -4.91 1.82 -18.44
CA LYS A 306 -5.72 0.73 -17.91
C LYS A 306 -6.98 1.22 -17.18
N MET A 307 -6.93 2.38 -16.53
CA MET A 307 -8.10 2.99 -15.91
C MET A 307 -9.13 3.48 -16.94
N PHE A 308 -8.69 3.88 -18.14
CA PHE A 308 -9.57 4.28 -19.25
C PHE A 308 -10.07 3.08 -20.06
N HIS A 309 -9.30 1.99 -20.10
CA HIS A 309 -9.61 0.76 -20.83
C HIS A 309 -9.65 -0.41 -19.85
N PRO A 310 -10.65 -0.45 -18.94
CA PRO A 310 -10.78 -1.57 -18.02
C PRO A 310 -10.94 -2.86 -18.84
N ASP A 311 -10.17 -3.89 -18.48
CA ASP A 311 -10.38 -5.23 -19.02
C ASP A 311 -11.86 -5.57 -18.84
N ARG A 312 -12.59 -5.84 -19.93
CA ARG A 312 -13.95 -6.39 -19.85
C ARG A 312 -13.83 -7.83 -19.31
N ARG A 313 -13.55 -7.98 -18.02
CA ARG A 313 -13.78 -9.24 -17.32
C ARG A 313 -15.25 -9.29 -16.92
N GLU A 314 -15.84 -10.43 -17.26
CA GLU A 314 -17.24 -10.83 -17.20
C GLU A 314 -18.00 -10.25 -16.00
N GLU A 315 -19.24 -9.85 -16.25
CA GLU A 315 -20.25 -9.59 -15.24
C GLU A 315 -20.22 -10.72 -14.20
N ILE A 316 -19.78 -10.41 -12.98
CA ILE A 316 -19.97 -11.31 -11.85
C ILE A 316 -21.48 -11.38 -11.63
N ALA A 317 -22.08 -12.49 -12.09
CA ALA A 317 -23.45 -12.84 -11.80
C ALA A 317 -23.68 -12.76 -10.28
N SER A 318 -24.64 -11.92 -9.89
CA SER A 318 -25.08 -11.71 -8.51
C SER A 318 -25.46 -13.04 -7.84
N PRO A 319 -24.80 -13.48 -6.75
CA PRO A 319 -25.22 -14.66 -6.01
C PRO A 319 -26.25 -14.25 -4.95
N CYS A 320 -27.49 -14.01 -5.36
CA CYS A 320 -28.62 -13.89 -4.43
C CYS A 320 -29.85 -14.63 -5.01
N ALA A 321 -29.75 -15.94 -5.07
CA ALA A 321 -30.90 -16.83 -5.25
C ALA A 321 -30.65 -18.12 -4.47
N GLY A 322 -30.98 -18.11 -3.18
CA GLY A 322 -30.88 -19.27 -2.30
C GLY A 322 -31.34 -18.89 -0.90
N ALA A 323 -32.61 -19.16 -0.63
CA ALA A 323 -33.30 -18.85 0.61
C ALA A 323 -32.72 -19.60 1.81
N CYS A 324 -32.71 -18.96 2.99
CA CYS A 324 -33.01 -19.61 4.27
C CYS A 324 -33.53 -18.56 5.27
N PRO A 325 -34.56 -18.87 6.08
CA PRO A 325 -35.35 -17.89 6.82
C PRO A 325 -34.76 -17.61 8.21
N ILE A 326 -34.65 -16.34 8.60
CA ILE A 326 -34.42 -15.96 9.99
C ILE A 326 -35.79 -15.64 10.61
N SER A 327 -36.23 -16.49 11.52
CA SER A 327 -37.39 -16.26 12.38
C SER A 327 -37.06 -15.19 13.41
N VAL A 328 -37.86 -14.13 13.41
CA VAL A 328 -37.82 -13.04 14.38
C VAL A 328 -38.55 -13.46 15.65
N SER A 329 -37.93 -13.31 16.81
CA SER A 329 -38.64 -13.11 18.07
C SER A 329 -37.88 -12.14 18.97
N ALA A 330 -38.58 -11.07 19.34
CA ALA A 330 -38.28 -10.13 20.41
C ALA A 330 -39.31 -10.40 21.55
N PRO A 331 -39.39 -9.60 22.63
CA PRO A 331 -38.38 -9.07 23.58
C PRO A 331 -38.81 -9.27 25.07
N VAL A 332 -37.92 -9.17 26.07
CA VAL A 332 -38.19 -8.73 27.49
C VAL A 332 -36.87 -8.75 28.29
N SER A 333 -36.36 -7.64 28.85
CA SER A 333 -36.69 -6.87 30.09
C SER A 333 -36.04 -7.39 31.39
N GLU A 334 -35.23 -6.50 31.99
CA GLU A 334 -34.75 -6.30 33.38
C GLU A 334 -35.02 -7.35 34.49
N ALA A 335 -33.98 -7.75 35.22
CA ALA A 335 -33.75 -7.44 36.66
C ALA A 335 -32.63 -8.33 37.28
N ASP A 336 -31.70 -7.69 37.99
CA ASP A 336 -30.73 -8.30 38.92
C ASP A 336 -31.42 -8.82 40.21
N PRO A 337 -30.79 -9.74 40.96
CA PRO A 337 -30.17 -9.26 42.21
C PRO A 337 -28.77 -9.83 42.50
N ALA A 338 -27.99 -8.97 43.14
CA ALA A 338 -26.60 -9.13 43.55
C ALA A 338 -26.40 -10.01 44.80
N LEU A 339 -25.17 -10.54 44.94
CA LEU A 339 -24.23 -10.47 46.09
C LEU A 339 -23.30 -11.70 46.05
N SER A 340 -21.99 -11.56 45.90
CA SER A 340 -21.15 -11.11 47.00
C SER A 340 -19.77 -10.63 46.52
N ILE A 341 -19.29 -9.61 47.24
CA ILE A 341 -18.14 -8.77 46.95
C ILE A 341 -16.89 -9.39 47.59
N SER A 342 -15.84 -9.58 46.80
CA SER A 342 -14.46 -9.47 47.27
C SER A 342 -13.77 -8.38 46.45
N ASN A 343 -13.72 -7.18 47.03
CA ASN A 343 -13.05 -6.03 46.45
C ASN A 343 -11.53 -6.25 46.42
N SER A 344 -10.98 -6.48 45.23
CA SER A 344 -9.66 -5.95 44.88
C SER A 344 -9.83 -5.03 43.67
N SER A 345 -9.61 -3.75 43.93
CA SER A 345 -9.63 -2.67 42.95
C SER A 345 -8.58 -2.90 41.86
N GLY A 346 -9.02 -3.25 40.65
CA GLY A 346 -8.18 -3.39 39.47
C GLY A 346 -8.89 -2.92 38.21
N ALA A 347 -8.52 -1.76 37.67
CA ALA A 347 -9.16 -1.09 36.54
C ALA A 347 -9.36 -1.98 35.30
N VAL A 348 -10.55 -1.90 34.68
CA VAL A 348 -10.86 -2.53 33.38
C VAL A 348 -9.86 -2.03 32.32
N PRO A 349 -9.14 -2.92 31.60
CA PRO A 349 -8.19 -2.49 30.59
C PRO A 349 -8.93 -1.96 29.35
N VAL A 350 -8.51 -0.80 28.87
CA VAL A 350 -9.18 -0.06 27.77
C VAL A 350 -8.60 -0.54 26.43
N ILE A 351 -9.45 -1.07 25.54
CA ILE A 351 -9.07 -1.24 24.12
C ILE A 351 -8.97 0.16 23.52
N ALA A 352 -7.76 0.56 23.18
CA ALA A 352 -7.47 1.91 22.71
C ALA A 352 -7.79 2.09 21.22
N GLU A 353 -7.55 1.07 20.38
CA GLU A 353 -7.76 1.19 18.93
C GLU A 353 -7.88 -0.17 18.21
N THR A 354 -8.45 -0.17 17.00
CA THR A 354 -8.47 -1.34 16.10
C THR A 354 -7.36 -1.26 15.07
N LEU A 355 -6.60 -2.35 14.87
CA LEU A 355 -5.52 -2.46 13.91
C LEU A 355 -5.80 -3.52 12.84
N ASP A 356 -5.98 -3.12 11.59
CA ASP A 356 -6.18 -4.04 10.46
C ASP A 356 -4.87 -4.27 9.68
N VAL A 357 -4.43 -5.53 9.62
CA VAL A 357 -3.22 -6.01 8.94
C VAL A 357 -3.50 -7.08 7.89
N ARG A 358 -4.77 -7.34 7.55
CA ARG A 358 -5.20 -8.44 6.63
C ARG A 358 -4.56 -8.40 5.24
N THR A 359 -4.13 -7.23 4.76
CA THR A 359 -3.64 -7.05 3.38
C THR A 359 -2.12 -7.14 3.26
N LEU A 360 -1.41 -7.53 4.31
CA LEU A 360 0.04 -7.57 4.33
C LEU A 360 0.54 -9.03 4.25
N PRO A 361 1.41 -9.38 3.28
CA PRO A 361 2.12 -10.65 3.31
C PRO A 361 3.15 -10.64 4.46
N CYS A 362 3.51 -11.82 4.98
CA CYS A 362 4.53 -11.96 6.02
C CYS A 362 5.85 -11.29 5.58
N PRO A 363 6.50 -10.43 6.42
CA PRO A 363 6.28 -10.19 7.85
C PRO A 363 5.40 -8.97 8.18
N GLY A 364 4.77 -8.34 7.19
CA GLY A 364 4.09 -7.06 7.35
C GLY A 364 3.09 -7.00 8.52
N PRO A 365 2.30 -8.05 8.81
CA PRO A 365 1.40 -8.07 9.96
C PRO A 365 2.09 -7.91 11.33
N VAL A 366 3.16 -8.68 11.60
CA VAL A 366 3.90 -8.62 12.89
C VAL A 366 4.53 -7.26 13.11
N VAL A 367 5.19 -6.74 12.08
CA VAL A 367 5.93 -5.47 12.15
C VAL A 367 4.99 -4.33 12.51
N LYS A 368 3.79 -4.33 11.90
CA LYS A 368 2.80 -3.28 12.12
C LYS A 368 2.10 -3.41 13.47
N LEU A 369 1.84 -4.63 13.93
CA LEU A 369 1.29 -4.89 15.26
C LEU A 369 2.25 -4.46 16.37
N LYS A 370 3.54 -4.81 16.27
CA LYS A 370 4.55 -4.42 17.25
C LYS A 370 4.69 -2.92 17.41
N ALA A 371 4.86 -2.23 16.28
CA ALA A 371 5.03 -0.77 16.28
C ALA A 371 3.87 -0.05 16.98
N LYS A 372 2.66 -0.60 16.87
CA LYS A 372 1.46 -0.05 17.51
C LYS A 372 1.37 -0.41 18.99
N MET A 373 1.68 -1.64 19.36
CA MET A 373 1.65 -2.06 20.76
C MET A 373 2.72 -1.33 21.60
N ASP A 374 3.91 -1.10 21.04
CA ASP A 374 4.99 -0.37 21.70
C ASP A 374 4.58 1.07 22.04
N ALA A 375 3.73 1.69 21.21
CA ALA A 375 3.25 3.07 21.36
C ALA A 375 2.14 3.24 22.41
N LEU A 376 1.53 2.17 22.89
CA LEU A 376 0.40 2.24 23.83
C LEU A 376 0.84 2.26 25.30
N PRO A 377 0.13 2.98 26.20
CA PRO A 377 0.42 2.98 27.62
C PRO A 377 0.09 1.62 28.27
N PRO A 378 0.83 1.22 29.32
CA PRO A 378 0.59 -0.06 30.01
C PRO A 378 -0.85 -0.13 30.56
N GLY A 379 -1.56 -1.24 30.30
CA GLY A 379 -2.96 -1.47 30.66
C GLY A 379 -3.97 -1.17 29.55
N THR A 380 -3.51 -0.86 28.34
CA THR A 380 -4.35 -0.65 27.16
C THR A 380 -4.05 -1.69 26.08
N GLY A 381 -4.95 -1.90 25.12
CA GLY A 381 -4.69 -2.83 24.03
C GLY A 381 -5.34 -2.50 22.70
N ILE A 382 -5.12 -3.38 21.74
CA ILE A 382 -5.49 -3.22 20.34
C ILE A 382 -6.41 -4.34 19.92
N HIS A 383 -7.54 -3.99 19.31
CA HIS A 383 -8.36 -4.96 18.59
C HIS A 383 -7.75 -5.21 17.20
N LEU A 384 -7.11 -6.34 16.99
CA LEU A 384 -6.38 -6.68 15.77
C LEU A 384 -7.28 -7.45 14.78
N LEU A 385 -7.27 -7.06 13.50
CA LEU A 385 -7.84 -7.82 12.38
C LEU A 385 -6.70 -8.30 11.48
N ALA A 386 -6.51 -9.60 11.30
CA ALA A 386 -5.40 -10.16 10.50
C ALA A 386 -5.85 -11.30 9.58
N ALA A 387 -5.04 -11.68 8.58
CA ALA A 387 -5.34 -12.84 7.75
C ALA A 387 -5.38 -14.11 8.61
N SER A 388 -6.19 -15.10 8.26
CA SER A 388 -6.35 -16.33 9.06
C SER A 388 -5.04 -17.11 9.24
N THR A 389 -4.13 -17.05 8.26
CA THR A 389 -2.79 -17.66 8.30
C THR A 389 -1.84 -17.01 9.31
N PHE A 390 -2.18 -15.83 9.86
CA PHE A 390 -1.33 -15.09 10.78
C PHE A 390 -1.42 -15.56 12.24
N GLU A 391 -2.28 -16.53 12.56
CA GLU A 391 -2.58 -16.91 13.95
C GLU A 391 -1.34 -17.38 14.73
N ASN A 392 -0.52 -18.25 14.14
CA ASN A 392 0.67 -18.80 14.82
C ASN A 392 1.72 -17.72 15.07
N ASP A 393 2.00 -16.90 14.06
CA ASP A 393 2.90 -15.74 14.16
C ASP A 393 2.40 -14.74 15.22
N LEU A 394 1.09 -14.49 15.28
CA LEU A 394 0.46 -13.62 16.28
C LEU A 394 0.62 -14.15 17.71
N ARG A 395 0.35 -15.44 17.93
CA ARG A 395 0.50 -16.08 19.24
C ARG A 395 1.94 -16.05 19.72
N ASN A 396 2.90 -16.35 18.86
CA ASN A 396 4.33 -16.37 19.20
C ASN A 396 4.87 -14.94 19.44
N TRP A 397 4.45 -13.99 18.61
CA TRP A 397 4.78 -12.59 18.81
C TRP A 397 4.21 -12.03 20.13
N ALA A 398 2.96 -12.35 20.48
CA ALA A 398 2.37 -11.89 21.73
C ALA A 398 3.10 -12.47 22.97
N LYS A 399 3.44 -13.77 22.94
CA LYS A 399 4.21 -14.43 24.00
C LYS A 399 5.61 -13.80 24.15
N SER A 400 6.32 -13.59 23.04
CA SER A 400 7.67 -13.02 23.06
C SER A 400 7.70 -11.55 23.52
N GLY A 401 6.61 -10.80 23.29
CA GLY A 401 6.47 -9.40 23.73
C GLY A 401 5.81 -9.20 25.11
N ASN A 402 5.49 -10.27 25.86
CA ASN A 402 4.74 -10.21 27.12
C ASN A 402 3.37 -9.49 27.01
N HIS A 403 2.67 -9.72 25.89
CA HIS A 403 1.32 -9.19 25.63
C HIS A 403 0.26 -10.26 25.90
N GLU A 404 -0.92 -9.85 26.35
CA GLU A 404 -2.03 -10.75 26.64
C GLU A 404 -3.02 -10.76 25.47
N LEU A 405 -3.33 -11.94 24.93
CA LEU A 405 -4.34 -12.11 23.88
C LEU A 405 -5.69 -12.48 24.50
N ARG A 406 -6.75 -11.75 24.16
CA ARG A 406 -8.15 -12.01 24.52
C ARG A 406 -9.04 -12.02 23.28
N ASN A 407 -10.22 -12.62 23.40
CA ASN A 407 -11.27 -12.59 22.35
C ASN A 407 -10.77 -12.94 20.94
N LEU A 408 -9.83 -13.88 20.83
CA LEU A 408 -9.36 -14.38 19.53
C LEU A 408 -10.48 -15.20 18.89
N VAL A 409 -11.07 -14.67 17.82
CA VAL A 409 -12.16 -15.30 17.07
C VAL A 409 -11.75 -15.41 15.61
N GLN A 410 -11.88 -16.62 15.08
CA GLN A 410 -11.61 -16.89 13.68
C GLN A 410 -12.90 -16.70 12.85
N LYS A 411 -12.81 -15.93 11.76
CA LYS A 411 -13.85 -15.77 10.74
C LYS A 411 -13.39 -16.42 9.44
N GLU A 412 -14.29 -16.63 8.49
CA GLU A 412 -14.04 -17.43 7.28
C GLU A 412 -12.79 -17.04 6.44
N SER A 413 -12.40 -15.77 6.43
CA SER A 413 -11.22 -15.29 5.65
C SER A 413 -10.20 -14.46 6.46
N TRP A 414 -10.43 -14.26 7.75
CA TRP A 414 -9.60 -13.41 8.60
C TRP A 414 -9.87 -13.69 10.10
N LEU A 415 -8.95 -13.29 10.98
CA LEU A 415 -9.08 -13.43 12.43
C LEU A 415 -9.15 -12.07 13.11
N GLU A 416 -9.92 -11.99 14.19
CA GLU A 416 -9.93 -10.85 15.12
C GLU A 416 -9.40 -11.27 16.48
N ALA A 417 -8.62 -10.40 17.14
CA ALA A 417 -8.09 -10.67 18.49
C ALA A 417 -7.82 -9.38 19.24
N ASP A 418 -8.12 -9.33 20.53
CA ASP A 418 -7.70 -8.23 21.40
C ASP A 418 -6.31 -8.51 21.95
N VAL A 419 -5.36 -7.64 21.66
CA VAL A 419 -3.97 -7.73 22.12
C VAL A 419 -3.72 -6.65 23.16
N LEU A 420 -3.63 -7.03 24.43
CA LEU A 420 -3.50 -6.13 25.57
C LEU A 420 -2.04 -6.01 26.03
N LYS A 421 -1.60 -4.78 26.25
CA LYS A 421 -0.33 -4.47 26.90
C LYS A 421 -0.53 -4.46 28.40
N ARG A 422 0.13 -5.35 29.15
CA ARG A 422 -0.01 -5.40 30.62
C ARG A 422 0.56 -4.14 31.28
N LYS A 423 -0.04 -3.69 32.40
CA LYS A 423 0.56 -2.67 33.28
C LYS A 423 1.82 -3.23 33.92
N ASN A 424 2.94 -2.52 33.83
CA ASN A 424 4.08 -2.78 34.71
C ASN A 424 3.65 -2.42 36.14
N ALA A 425 3.20 -3.41 36.91
CA ALA A 425 3.18 -3.28 38.36
C ALA A 425 4.63 -3.28 38.84
N ALA A 426 5.01 -2.28 39.64
CA ALA A 426 6.10 -2.46 40.58
C ALA A 426 5.74 -3.68 41.46
N LEU A 427 6.59 -4.69 41.46
CA LEU A 427 6.42 -5.95 42.18
C LEU A 427 6.22 -5.66 43.68
N PRO A 428 5.17 -6.19 44.33
CA PRO A 428 5.30 -6.56 45.73
C PRO A 428 6.35 -7.67 45.77
N VAL A 429 7.46 -7.39 46.44
CA VAL A 429 8.51 -8.34 46.75
C VAL A 429 7.89 -9.51 47.51
N SER A 430 7.53 -10.57 46.80
CA SER A 430 7.71 -11.93 47.32
C SER A 430 9.11 -12.35 46.88
N THR A 431 9.99 -12.32 47.87
CA THR A 431 11.41 -12.67 47.84
C THR A 431 11.70 -13.92 47.03
N SER A 432 12.53 -13.75 46.00
CA SER A 432 13.58 -14.65 45.50
C SER A 432 13.68 -14.46 43.98
N GLU A 433 14.92 -14.29 43.51
CA GLU A 433 15.33 -14.53 42.12
C GLU A 433 14.81 -13.54 41.05
N THR A 434 15.61 -12.72 40.39
CA THR A 434 17.04 -12.45 40.45
C THR A 434 17.25 -11.26 39.53
N ALA A 435 17.93 -10.23 40.02
CA ALA A 435 18.66 -9.27 39.19
C ALA A 435 19.93 -9.92 38.60
N LEU A 436 19.84 -11.19 38.21
CA LEU A 436 20.94 -12.08 37.79
C LEU A 436 20.34 -13.17 36.90
N GLN A 437 19.96 -12.81 35.68
CA GLN A 437 20.02 -13.69 34.51
C GLN A 437 19.81 -12.88 33.22
N LYS A 438 20.60 -11.81 33.08
CA LYS A 438 21.17 -11.38 31.78
C LYS A 438 22.32 -12.34 31.36
N ALA A 439 22.32 -13.53 31.93
CA ALA A 439 23.39 -14.52 31.97
C ALA A 439 22.73 -15.90 32.10
N ASP A 440 21.92 -16.24 31.11
CA ASP A 440 21.70 -17.60 30.57
C ASP A 440 20.98 -17.43 29.21
N ALA A 441 21.44 -16.47 28.41
CA ALA A 441 21.17 -16.51 26.98
C ALA A 441 21.93 -17.71 26.46
N GLU A 442 21.31 -18.90 26.51
CA GLU A 442 21.81 -20.11 25.85
C GLU A 442 22.31 -19.67 24.49
N HIS A 443 23.62 -19.81 24.29
CA HIS A 443 24.32 -19.29 23.12
C HIS A 443 23.57 -19.78 21.87
N SER A 444 22.73 -18.98 21.25
CA SER A 444 21.84 -19.45 20.18
C SER A 444 22.25 -18.84 18.87
N VAL A 445 22.16 -19.60 17.79
CA VAL A 445 22.59 -19.15 16.47
C VAL A 445 21.49 -19.36 15.47
N ALA A 446 21.13 -18.28 14.77
CA ALA A 446 20.19 -18.31 13.66
C ALA A 446 20.97 -18.41 12.35
N MET A 447 20.60 -19.35 11.49
CA MET A 447 21.24 -19.54 10.19
C MET A 447 20.19 -19.47 9.09
N VAL A 448 20.50 -18.81 7.98
CA VAL A 448 19.73 -18.89 6.73
C VAL A 448 20.52 -19.72 5.74
N LEU A 449 19.91 -20.79 5.22
CA LEU A 449 20.46 -21.53 4.09
C LEU A 449 19.64 -21.22 2.84
N PHE A 450 20.24 -20.45 1.94
CA PHE A 450 19.65 -20.04 0.66
C PHE A 450 20.14 -20.90 -0.51
N SER A 451 21.40 -21.37 -0.47
CA SER A 451 22.02 -22.11 -1.58
C SER A 451 21.73 -23.62 -1.56
N ASN A 452 21.70 -24.24 -2.75
CA ASN A 452 21.72 -25.71 -2.94
C ASN A 452 23.06 -26.26 -3.44
N ASP A 453 24.12 -25.46 -3.45
CA ASP A 453 25.47 -25.94 -3.76
C ASP A 453 25.97 -26.88 -2.65
N PHE A 454 26.57 -28.01 -3.02
CA PHE A 454 27.03 -29.06 -2.09
C PHE A 454 28.00 -28.50 -1.04
N ASP A 455 29.02 -27.75 -1.44
CA ASP A 455 30.04 -27.18 -0.55
C ASP A 455 29.50 -26.13 0.41
N LYS A 456 28.52 -25.31 -0.01
CA LYS A 456 27.87 -24.31 0.86
C LYS A 456 26.92 -24.95 1.87
N ALA A 457 26.12 -25.93 1.43
CA ALA A 457 25.28 -26.71 2.32
C ALA A 457 26.11 -27.50 3.34
N MET A 458 27.24 -28.07 2.91
CA MET A 458 28.23 -28.71 3.80
C MET A 458 28.79 -27.72 4.82
N ALA A 459 29.24 -26.54 4.39
CA ALA A 459 29.74 -25.54 5.31
C ALA A 459 28.69 -25.11 6.35
N ALA A 460 27.44 -24.89 5.93
CA ALA A 460 26.34 -24.54 6.81
C ALA A 460 26.09 -25.62 7.88
N LEU A 461 26.04 -26.89 7.49
CA LEU A 461 25.77 -27.97 8.44
C LEU A 461 26.97 -28.37 9.30
N ILE A 462 28.21 -28.20 8.81
CA ILE A 462 29.40 -28.34 9.65
C ILE A 462 29.39 -27.28 10.75
N LEU A 463 29.12 -26.02 10.38
CA LEU A 463 29.02 -24.92 11.33
C LEU A 463 27.88 -25.15 12.32
N ALA A 464 26.70 -25.56 11.84
CA ALA A 464 25.56 -25.83 12.70
C ALA A 464 25.85 -26.95 13.72
N ASN A 465 26.46 -28.05 13.28
CA ASN A 465 26.87 -29.15 14.18
C ASN A 465 27.95 -28.71 15.16
N GLY A 466 28.97 -27.97 14.71
CA GLY A 466 30.03 -27.49 15.60
C GLY A 466 29.51 -26.53 16.65
N LEU A 467 28.61 -25.63 16.26
CA LEU A 467 27.92 -24.71 17.18
C LEU A 467 27.05 -25.50 18.16
N ALA A 468 26.22 -26.43 17.69
CA ALA A 468 25.39 -27.27 18.56
C ALA A 468 26.22 -28.09 19.56
N ALA A 469 27.32 -28.69 19.11
CA ALA A 469 28.26 -29.41 19.95
C ALA A 469 28.95 -28.51 20.99
N SER A 470 29.15 -27.22 20.70
CA SER A 470 29.65 -26.23 21.66
C SER A 470 28.58 -25.77 22.68
N GLY A 471 27.41 -26.42 22.68
CA GLY A 471 26.29 -26.11 23.57
C GLY A 471 25.36 -25.04 23.01
N ALA A 472 25.51 -24.65 21.73
CA ALA A 472 24.70 -23.60 21.15
C ALA A 472 23.33 -24.11 20.68
N LYS A 473 22.26 -23.37 20.95
CA LYS A 473 20.94 -23.67 20.35
C LYS A 473 20.87 -23.12 18.93
N VAL A 474 21.02 -23.99 17.94
CA VAL A 474 21.07 -23.58 16.52
C VAL A 474 19.71 -23.78 15.86
N GLY A 475 19.28 -22.81 15.06
CA GLY A 475 18.15 -22.95 14.15
C GLY A 475 18.53 -22.57 12.73
N ILE A 476 18.18 -23.41 11.75
CA ILE A 476 18.44 -23.19 10.33
C ILE A 476 17.12 -22.96 9.60
N PHE A 477 17.00 -21.79 8.98
CA PHE A 477 15.89 -21.39 8.12
C PHE A 477 16.25 -21.67 6.66
N PHE A 478 15.63 -22.70 6.09
CA PHE A 478 15.83 -23.12 4.71
C PHE A 478 14.85 -22.38 3.80
N THR A 479 15.38 -21.63 2.83
CA THR A 479 14.56 -20.84 1.90
C THR A 479 15.07 -20.97 0.47
N PHE A 480 14.21 -20.69 -0.51
CA PHE A 480 14.49 -20.84 -1.94
C PHE A 480 15.23 -22.15 -2.27
N TRP A 481 16.39 -22.08 -2.93
CA TRP A 481 17.15 -23.25 -3.38
C TRP A 481 17.57 -24.15 -2.22
N GLY A 482 17.84 -23.59 -1.03
CA GLY A 482 18.18 -24.32 0.19
C GLY A 482 17.15 -25.36 0.60
N LEU A 483 15.87 -25.20 0.20
CA LEU A 483 14.84 -26.23 0.41
C LEU A 483 15.17 -27.56 -0.30
N ALA A 484 15.96 -27.53 -1.38
CA ALA A 484 16.38 -28.73 -2.10
C ALA A 484 17.28 -29.65 -1.25
N VAL A 485 18.00 -29.09 -0.27
CA VAL A 485 18.84 -29.85 0.69
C VAL A 485 17.97 -30.80 1.53
N LEU A 486 16.76 -30.35 1.87
CA LEU A 486 15.81 -31.07 2.72
C LEU A 486 14.90 -32.05 1.96
N ARG A 487 15.01 -32.18 0.64
CA ARG A 487 14.11 -33.06 -0.11
C ARG A 487 14.40 -34.54 0.16
N LYS A 488 13.34 -35.33 0.34
CA LYS A 488 13.43 -36.80 0.42
C LYS A 488 13.87 -37.42 -0.91
N ASN A 489 14.67 -38.47 -0.81
CA ASN A 489 15.07 -39.27 -1.97
C ASN A 489 15.06 -40.77 -1.61
N PRO A 490 14.20 -41.61 -2.24
CA PRO A 490 13.14 -41.22 -3.16
C PRO A 490 12.00 -40.45 -2.45
N GLY A 491 11.44 -39.43 -3.10
CA GLY A 491 10.30 -38.67 -2.58
C GLY A 491 8.95 -39.31 -2.92
N PRO A 492 7.84 -38.93 -2.22
CA PRO A 492 6.52 -39.49 -2.45
C PRO A 492 5.96 -39.14 -3.84
N ALA A 493 5.14 -40.03 -4.41
CA ALA A 493 4.45 -39.77 -5.67
C ALA A 493 3.21 -38.87 -5.41
N LEU A 494 3.30 -37.59 -5.79
CA LEU A 494 2.23 -36.62 -5.60
C LEU A 494 1.68 -36.12 -6.93
N LYS A 495 0.37 -35.83 -6.97
CA LYS A 495 -0.26 -35.14 -8.12
C LYS A 495 0.17 -33.67 -8.09
N LYS A 496 0.84 -33.21 -9.15
CA LYS A 496 1.36 -31.85 -9.28
C LYS A 496 0.92 -31.19 -10.58
N ASN A 497 0.73 -29.88 -10.52
CA ASN A 497 0.51 -29.03 -11.70
C ASN A 497 1.77 -28.97 -12.58
N LEU A 498 1.62 -28.62 -13.86
CA LEU A 498 2.69 -28.67 -14.86
C LEU A 498 3.98 -27.94 -14.42
N ILE A 499 3.84 -26.74 -13.86
CA ILE A 499 4.96 -25.90 -13.39
C ILE A 499 5.64 -26.51 -12.16
N SER A 500 4.88 -26.96 -11.16
CA SER A 500 5.42 -27.61 -9.95
C SER A 500 6.12 -28.93 -10.28
N ARG A 501 5.66 -29.64 -11.32
CA ARG A 501 6.31 -30.85 -11.83
C ARG A 501 7.64 -30.54 -12.52
N MET A 502 7.72 -29.42 -13.24
CA MET A 502 8.95 -28.93 -13.86
C MET A 502 10.01 -28.57 -12.81
N PHE A 503 9.65 -27.76 -11.81
CA PHE A 503 10.55 -27.45 -10.68
C PHE A 503 10.98 -28.71 -9.93
N GLY A 504 10.06 -29.64 -9.69
CA GLY A 504 10.36 -30.91 -9.03
C GLY A 504 11.39 -31.77 -9.78
N MET A 505 11.44 -31.69 -11.12
CA MET A 505 12.44 -32.38 -11.96
C MET A 505 13.78 -31.63 -12.05
N MET A 506 13.75 -30.29 -12.11
CA MET A 506 14.95 -29.47 -12.24
C MET A 506 15.76 -29.34 -10.94
N LEU A 507 15.09 -29.39 -9.79
CA LEU A 507 15.74 -29.28 -8.50
C LEU A 507 16.40 -30.62 -8.09
N PRO A 508 17.59 -30.59 -7.45
CA PRO A 508 18.20 -31.78 -6.87
C PRO A 508 17.24 -32.52 -5.93
N LYS A 509 17.25 -33.85 -5.99
CA LYS A 509 16.46 -34.72 -5.12
C LYS A 509 17.27 -35.02 -3.85
N GLY A 510 17.35 -34.03 -2.96
CA GLY A 510 17.96 -34.16 -1.64
C GLY A 510 19.47 -33.96 -1.59
N ALA A 511 20.00 -33.96 -0.35
CA ALA A 511 21.38 -33.68 0.00
C ALA A 511 22.44 -34.50 -0.78
N GLU A 512 22.13 -35.75 -1.14
CA GLU A 512 23.06 -36.62 -1.89
C GLU A 512 23.28 -36.17 -3.33
N LYS A 513 22.29 -35.49 -3.92
CA LYS A 513 22.27 -35.10 -5.35
C LYS A 513 22.71 -33.67 -5.59
N LEU A 514 23.16 -32.96 -4.56
CA LEU A 514 23.72 -31.62 -4.72
C LEU A 514 25.07 -31.68 -5.46
N ALA A 515 25.34 -30.62 -6.23
CA ALA A 515 26.56 -30.45 -7.01
C ALA A 515 27.46 -29.36 -6.39
N LEU A 516 28.78 -29.48 -6.59
CA LEU A 516 29.73 -28.45 -6.17
C LEU A 516 29.49 -27.11 -6.87
N SER A 517 29.66 -26.01 -6.13
CA SER A 517 29.53 -24.64 -6.62
C SER A 517 30.59 -24.29 -7.68
N LYS A 518 31.77 -24.92 -7.61
CA LYS A 518 32.91 -24.73 -8.51
C LYS A 518 33.56 -26.06 -8.84
N MET A 519 34.21 -26.14 -10.01
CA MET A 519 34.95 -27.33 -10.47
C MET A 519 34.11 -28.63 -10.52
N ASN A 520 32.79 -28.53 -10.74
CA ASN A 520 31.90 -29.70 -10.75
C ASN A 520 32.22 -30.70 -11.88
N MET A 521 32.79 -30.25 -13.01
CA MET A 521 33.25 -31.09 -14.14
C MET A 521 32.24 -32.19 -14.55
N LEU A 522 31.02 -31.79 -14.90
CA LEU A 522 29.90 -32.71 -15.22
C LEU A 522 29.61 -33.76 -14.12
N GLY A 523 29.86 -33.41 -12.86
CA GLY A 523 29.66 -34.28 -11.69
C GLY A 523 30.92 -35.00 -11.22
N MET A 524 31.99 -35.06 -12.04
CA MET A 524 33.25 -35.71 -11.66
C MET A 524 33.90 -35.03 -10.45
N GLY A 525 33.86 -33.70 -10.37
CA GLY A 525 34.39 -32.95 -9.23
C GLY A 525 33.64 -33.27 -7.93
N SER A 526 32.30 -33.35 -8.00
CA SER A 526 31.48 -33.71 -6.84
C SER A 526 31.75 -35.15 -6.37
N ALA A 527 31.94 -36.08 -7.30
CA ALA A 527 32.29 -37.47 -6.97
C ALA A 527 33.70 -37.56 -6.35
N MET A 528 34.68 -36.87 -6.92
CA MET A 528 36.05 -36.81 -6.42
C MET A 528 36.10 -36.21 -5.01
N MET A 529 35.41 -35.09 -4.77
CA MET A 529 35.37 -34.46 -3.45
C MET A 529 34.74 -35.38 -2.40
N LYS A 530 33.63 -36.05 -2.72
CA LYS A 530 33.01 -37.04 -1.83
C LYS A 530 33.94 -38.23 -1.53
N ALA A 531 34.71 -38.70 -2.53
CA ALA A 531 35.69 -39.76 -2.33
C ALA A 531 36.84 -39.33 -1.41
N VAL A 532 37.39 -38.12 -1.62
CA VAL A 532 38.44 -37.56 -0.76
C VAL A 532 37.93 -37.34 0.67
N MET A 533 36.72 -36.81 0.83
CA MET A 533 36.08 -36.64 2.13
C MET A 533 35.95 -37.97 2.87
N LYS A 534 35.47 -39.02 2.18
CA LYS A 534 35.36 -40.37 2.76
C LYS A 534 36.73 -40.92 3.18
N GLN A 535 37.77 -40.73 2.36
CA GLN A 535 39.13 -41.16 2.70
C GLN A 535 39.71 -40.40 3.90
N LYS A 536 39.34 -39.12 4.07
CA LYS A 536 39.76 -38.26 5.17
C LYS A 536 38.85 -38.37 6.40
N GLY A 537 37.86 -39.26 6.39
CA GLY A 537 36.94 -39.46 7.51
C GLY A 537 35.99 -38.28 7.76
N VAL A 538 35.73 -37.43 6.77
CA VAL A 538 34.78 -36.32 6.86
C VAL A 538 33.36 -36.86 6.62
N LEU A 539 32.43 -36.52 7.52
CA LEU A 539 31.02 -36.92 7.41
C LEU A 539 30.40 -36.41 6.09
N SER A 540 29.52 -37.23 5.51
CA SER A 540 28.73 -36.85 4.35
C SER A 540 27.62 -35.86 4.72
N LEU A 541 27.06 -35.17 3.72
CA LEU A 541 26.01 -34.19 3.95
C LEU A 541 24.74 -34.79 4.62
N PRO A 542 24.23 -35.97 4.22
CA PRO A 542 23.13 -36.63 4.94
C PRO A 542 23.47 -36.98 6.39
N GLU A 543 24.70 -37.45 6.66
CA GLU A 543 25.16 -37.75 8.02
C GLU A 543 25.26 -36.48 8.87
N LEU A 544 25.67 -35.35 8.30
CA LEU A 544 25.67 -34.05 8.97
C LEU A 544 24.27 -33.52 9.24
N ILE A 545 23.31 -33.75 8.33
CA ILE A 545 21.89 -33.43 8.57
C ILE A 545 21.40 -34.24 9.77
N GLN A 546 21.64 -35.55 9.78
CA GLN A 546 21.21 -36.44 10.85
C GLN A 546 21.86 -36.06 12.19
N SER A 547 23.17 -35.84 12.20
CA SER A 547 23.91 -35.39 13.39
C SER A 547 23.38 -34.05 13.90
N ALA A 548 23.02 -33.11 13.02
CA ALA A 548 22.49 -31.81 13.44
C ALA A 548 21.13 -31.98 14.12
N ARG A 549 20.29 -32.87 13.58
CA ARG A 549 18.98 -33.20 14.17
C ARG A 549 19.12 -33.85 15.54
N GLU A 550 20.02 -34.83 15.67
CA GLU A 550 20.30 -35.50 16.94
C GLU A 550 20.90 -34.53 17.98
N ALA A 551 21.69 -33.56 17.53
CA ALA A 551 22.20 -32.47 18.35
C ALA A 551 21.15 -31.38 18.68
N GLY A 552 19.90 -31.54 18.25
CA GLY A 552 18.80 -30.62 18.56
C GLY A 552 18.76 -29.34 17.71
N VAL A 553 19.43 -29.32 16.56
CA VAL A 553 19.36 -28.18 15.62
C VAL A 553 17.96 -28.10 15.01
N ARG A 554 17.32 -26.94 15.18
CA ARG A 554 15.95 -26.71 14.67
C ARG A 554 15.95 -26.43 13.18
N PHE A 555 15.21 -27.20 12.39
CA PHE A 555 15.07 -27.03 10.95
C PHE A 555 13.72 -26.39 10.63
N ILE A 556 13.77 -25.23 9.98
CA ILE A 556 12.59 -24.43 9.64
C ILE A 556 12.51 -24.29 8.12
N ALA A 557 11.42 -24.76 7.53
CA ALA A 557 11.19 -24.62 6.09
C ALA A 557 10.35 -23.37 5.80
N CYS A 558 10.81 -22.56 4.84
CA CYS A 558 10.13 -21.33 4.46
C CYS A 558 8.84 -21.61 3.66
N ASP A 559 7.69 -21.29 4.26
CA ASP A 559 6.36 -21.52 3.69
C ASP A 559 6.19 -20.88 2.29
N MET A 560 6.55 -19.59 2.17
CA MET A 560 6.48 -18.86 0.91
C MET A 560 7.36 -19.49 -0.18
N ALA A 561 8.58 -19.93 0.16
CA ALA A 561 9.46 -20.54 -0.82
C ALA A 561 8.96 -21.93 -1.24
N MET A 562 8.33 -22.68 -0.34
CA MET A 562 7.66 -23.94 -0.66
C MET A 562 6.52 -23.74 -1.66
N ASP A 563 5.66 -22.74 -1.43
CA ASP A 563 4.53 -22.39 -2.31
C ASP A 563 5.02 -21.99 -3.72
N VAL A 564 5.99 -21.07 -3.80
CA VAL A 564 6.56 -20.59 -5.06
C VAL A 564 7.21 -21.72 -5.87
N MET A 565 7.89 -22.67 -5.20
CA MET A 565 8.62 -23.76 -5.88
C MET A 565 7.77 -25.01 -6.07
N GLY A 566 6.51 -25.00 -5.63
CA GLY A 566 5.60 -26.14 -5.70
C GLY A 566 6.13 -27.39 -4.98
N ILE A 567 6.79 -27.19 -3.85
CA ILE A 567 7.31 -28.24 -2.97
C ILE A 567 6.32 -28.40 -1.82
N THR A 568 5.75 -29.59 -1.66
CA THR A 568 4.83 -29.84 -0.55
C THR A 568 5.58 -30.34 0.68
N ARG A 569 4.93 -30.27 1.84
CA ARG A 569 5.51 -30.70 3.12
C ARG A 569 5.94 -32.18 3.10
N GLU A 570 5.19 -33.04 2.41
CA GLU A 570 5.42 -34.48 2.33
C GLU A 570 6.72 -34.82 1.60
N GLU A 571 7.18 -33.94 0.71
CA GLU A 571 8.42 -34.09 -0.07
C GLU A 571 9.70 -33.75 0.69
N LEU A 572 9.58 -33.11 1.86
CA LEU A 572 10.71 -32.76 2.71
C LEU A 572 10.96 -33.86 3.75
N ILE A 573 12.22 -34.00 4.17
CA ILE A 573 12.58 -34.73 5.40
C ILE A 573 11.89 -34.07 6.60
N GLU A 574 11.96 -34.70 7.77
CA GLU A 574 11.27 -34.19 8.95
C GLU A 574 11.77 -32.79 9.35
N VAL A 575 10.88 -31.84 9.12
CA VAL A 575 10.85 -30.44 9.53
C VAL A 575 10.44 -30.17 10.98
N ASP A 576 11.07 -29.30 11.78
CA ASP A 576 10.45 -28.91 13.06
C ASP A 576 9.29 -27.92 12.86
N GLU A 577 9.39 -27.06 11.84
CA GLU A 577 8.41 -26.01 11.61
C GLU A 577 8.34 -25.60 10.12
N VAL A 578 7.14 -25.30 9.63
CA VAL A 578 6.94 -24.57 8.37
C VAL A 578 6.47 -23.17 8.75
N ALA A 579 7.26 -22.16 8.43
CA ALA A 579 7.01 -20.82 8.92
C ALA A 579 7.45 -19.71 7.96
N GLY A 580 6.91 -18.51 8.21
CA GLY A 580 7.30 -17.29 7.54
C GLY A 580 8.52 -16.61 8.16
N VAL A 581 8.82 -15.40 7.69
CA VAL A 581 10.02 -14.66 8.10
C VAL A 581 9.92 -14.09 9.53
N ALA A 582 8.72 -14.03 10.12
CA ALA A 582 8.53 -13.64 11.51
C ALA A 582 9.17 -14.62 12.50
N THR A 583 9.01 -15.93 12.26
CA THR A 583 9.66 -16.98 13.05
C THR A 583 11.18 -16.88 12.95
N PHE A 584 11.72 -16.60 11.75
CA PHE A 584 13.17 -16.35 11.61
C PHE A 584 13.61 -15.09 12.36
N ALA A 585 12.83 -14.01 12.32
CA ALA A 585 13.15 -12.79 13.05
C ALA A 585 13.14 -12.99 14.58
N GLU A 586 12.24 -13.80 15.11
CA GLU A 586 12.23 -14.20 16.53
C GLU A 586 13.45 -15.06 16.87
N LEU A 587 13.77 -16.05 16.02
CA LEU A 587 14.96 -16.88 16.16
C LEU A 587 16.24 -16.03 16.18
N ALA A 588 16.38 -15.11 15.22
CA ALA A 588 17.52 -14.21 15.11
C ALA A 588 17.61 -13.22 16.28
N ALA A 589 16.48 -12.69 16.76
CA ALA A 589 16.46 -11.77 17.90
C ALA A 589 16.85 -12.43 19.23
N ARG A 590 16.61 -13.73 19.38
CA ARG A 590 17.04 -14.52 20.56
C ARG A 590 18.44 -15.08 20.41
N SER A 591 18.93 -15.18 19.18
CA SER A 591 20.26 -15.69 18.87
C SER A 591 21.35 -14.65 19.15
N THR A 592 22.47 -15.11 19.69
CA THR A 592 23.69 -14.29 19.85
C THR A 592 24.33 -13.96 18.51
N ASN A 593 24.21 -14.87 17.52
CA ASN A 593 24.78 -14.71 16.18
C ASN A 593 23.78 -15.07 15.08
N THR A 594 23.91 -14.43 13.90
CA THR A 594 23.15 -14.75 12.69
C THR A 594 24.07 -14.97 11.49
N LEU A 595 23.88 -16.07 10.74
CA LEU A 595 24.67 -16.42 9.56
C LEU A 595 23.78 -16.55 8.32
N PHE A 596 24.26 -16.14 7.15
CA PHE A 596 23.57 -16.29 5.87
C PHE A 596 24.49 -17.04 4.90
N ILE A 597 24.03 -18.18 4.37
CA ILE A 597 24.87 -19.14 3.64
C ILE A 597 24.21 -19.59 2.32
#